data_AF-A0A920JXA9-F1
#
_entry.id   AF-A0A920JXA9-F1
#
_cell.length_a   1.000
_cell.length_b   1.000
_cell.length_c   1.000
_cell.angle_alpha   90.00
_cell.angle_beta   90.00
_cell.angle_gamma   90.00
#
_symmetry.space_group_name_H-M   'P 1'
#
loop_
_entity.id
_entity.type
_entity.pdbx_description
1 polymer ?
#
loop_
_entity_poly.entity_id
_entity_poly.type
_entity_poly.pdbx_seq_one_letter_code
_entity_poly.pdbx_strand_id
1 'polypeptide(L)'
;MPHFGQDILYLSSESRNIFRYWFSKWKLKNSYRDTLDILEQNKLDAFIGLTRGPAWRIDYIGGDSAAIKKTIRFGNGGYAAHTGMPHITIPFLP
;
A
#
# COMPACT_ATOMS: atom_id res chain seq x y z
N MET A 1 -17.72 8.09 13.16
CA MET A 1 -16.59 8.55 12.31
C MET A 1 -16.89 8.20 10.85
N PRO A 2 -17.60 9.07 10.09
CA PRO A 2 -18.03 8.77 8.73
C PRO A 2 -16.92 8.75 7.66
N HIS A 3 -15.66 9.06 8.02
CA HIS A 3 -14.56 9.23 7.05
C HIS A 3 -13.37 8.30 7.26
N PHE A 4 -13.41 7.42 8.27
CA PHE A 4 -12.27 6.55 8.61
C PHE A 4 -12.22 5.24 7.77
N GLY A 5 -13.18 5.03 6.87
CA GLY A 5 -13.15 3.92 5.90
C GLY A 5 -13.16 2.52 6.50
N GLN A 6 -13.60 2.37 7.76
CA GLN A 6 -13.71 1.07 8.44
C GLN A 6 -14.79 0.17 7.84
N ASP A 7 -15.59 0.69 6.91
CA ASP A 7 -16.57 -0.04 6.10
C ASP A 7 -15.95 -1.25 5.39
N ILE A 8 -14.64 -1.23 5.13
CA ILE A 8 -13.91 -2.35 4.54
C ILE A 8 -13.98 -3.63 5.41
N LEU A 9 -14.10 -3.50 6.73
CA LEU A 9 -14.27 -4.64 7.65
C LEU A 9 -15.65 -5.27 7.49
N TYR A 10 -16.69 -4.45 7.27
CA TYR A 10 -18.04 -4.94 7.01
C TYR A 10 -18.16 -5.51 5.59
N LEU A 11 -17.59 -4.86 4.57
CA LEU A 11 -17.50 -5.36 3.19
C LEU A 11 -16.76 -6.71 3.10
N SER A 12 -15.74 -6.91 3.94
CA SER A 12 -15.06 -8.20 4.09
C SER A 12 -16.02 -9.30 4.52
N SER A 13 -16.91 -9.02 5.48
CA SER A 13 -17.94 -9.97 5.93
C SER A 13 -19.01 -10.24 4.86
N GLU A 14 -19.26 -9.28 3.97
CA GLU A 14 -20.21 -9.41 2.86
C GLU A 14 -19.62 -10.09 1.61
N SER A 15 -18.32 -10.38 1.60
CA SER A 15 -17.67 -11.07 0.48
C SER A 15 -18.14 -12.53 0.36
N ARG A 16 -19.19 -12.76 -0.42
CA ARG A 16 -19.82 -14.08 -0.61
C ARG A 16 -19.10 -15.00 -1.62
N ASN A 17 -18.08 -14.51 -2.33
CA ASN A 17 -17.42 -15.28 -3.39
C ASN A 17 -16.08 -15.87 -2.92
N ILE A 18 -16.16 -17.12 -2.44
CA ILE A 18 -15.01 -17.89 -1.94
C ILE A 18 -13.92 -18.07 -3.00
N PHE A 19 -14.27 -18.23 -4.28
CA PHE A 19 -13.29 -18.38 -5.36
C PHE A 19 -12.47 -17.11 -5.58
N ARG A 20 -13.13 -15.93 -5.58
CA ARG A 20 -12.43 -14.64 -5.69
C ARG A 20 -11.47 -14.44 -4.51
N TYR A 21 -11.89 -14.81 -3.31
CA TYR A 21 -11.04 -14.73 -2.13
C TYR A 21 -9.80 -15.63 -2.25
N TRP A 22 -9.97 -16.91 -2.61
CA TRP A 22 -8.85 -17.83 -2.83
C TRP A 22 -7.92 -17.38 -3.96
N PHE A 23 -8.47 -16.89 -5.06
CA PHE A 23 -7.69 -16.36 -6.16
C PHE A 23 -6.89 -15.12 -5.75
N SER A 24 -7.47 -14.21 -4.96
CA SER A 24 -6.75 -13.07 -4.40
C SER A 24 -5.62 -13.49 -3.47
N LYS A 25 -5.82 -14.52 -2.63
CA LYS A 25 -4.73 -15.10 -1.82
C LYS A 25 -3.62 -15.68 -2.66
N TRP A 26 -3.97 -16.41 -3.72
CA TRP A 26 -3.00 -16.98 -4.65
C TRP A 26 -2.18 -15.87 -5.34
N LYS A 27 -2.83 -14.79 -5.79
CA LYS A 27 -2.16 -13.61 -6.35
C LYS A 27 -1.20 -12.96 -5.35
N LEU A 28 -1.63 -12.75 -4.11
CA LEU A 28 -0.77 -12.20 -3.05
C LEU A 28 0.48 -13.06 -2.84
N LYS A 29 0.31 -14.38 -2.74
CA LYS A 29 1.42 -15.33 -2.56
C LYS A 29 2.41 -15.30 -3.72
N ASN A 30 1.92 -15.18 -4.95
CA ASN A 30 2.80 -15.10 -6.11
C ASN A 30 3.49 -13.74 -6.19
N SER A 31 2.80 -12.64 -5.88
CA SER A 31 3.43 -11.31 -5.87
C SER A 31 4.63 -11.23 -4.92
N TYR A 32 4.58 -11.91 -3.76
CA TYR A 32 5.74 -12.04 -2.88
C TYR A 32 6.93 -12.76 -3.56
N ARG A 33 6.66 -13.88 -4.24
CA ARG A 33 7.69 -14.65 -4.95
C ARG A 33 8.29 -13.86 -6.11
N ASP A 34 7.45 -13.26 -6.94
CA ASP A 34 7.87 -12.44 -8.06
C ASP A 34 8.79 -11.28 -7.58
N THR A 35 8.51 -10.73 -6.40
CA THR A 35 9.34 -9.68 -5.81
C THR A 35 10.71 -10.20 -5.35
N LEU A 36 10.76 -11.41 -4.77
CA LEU A 36 12.04 -12.07 -4.43
C LEU A 36 12.85 -12.40 -5.69
N ASP A 37 12.20 -12.92 -6.72
CA ASP A 37 12.86 -13.26 -7.98
C ASP A 37 13.52 -12.03 -8.61
N ILE A 38 12.88 -10.86 -8.56
CA ILE A 38 13.48 -9.60 -9.03
C ILE A 38 14.73 -9.23 -8.22
N LEU A 39 14.69 -9.36 -6.89
CA LEU A 39 15.86 -9.09 -6.04
C LEU A 39 17.01 -10.03 -6.37
N GLU A 40 16.74 -11.33 -6.48
CA GLU A 40 17.75 -12.36 -6.78
C GLU A 40 18.36 -12.18 -8.17
N GLN A 41 17.52 -12.01 -9.21
CA GLN A 41 17.96 -11.84 -10.60
C GLN A 41 18.86 -10.62 -10.77
N ASN A 42 18.62 -9.56 -10.00
CA ASN A 42 19.39 -8.32 -10.07
C ASN A 42 20.47 -8.22 -8.99
N LYS A 43 20.65 -9.26 -8.16
CA LYS A 43 21.60 -9.29 -7.02
C LYS A 43 21.43 -8.07 -6.10
N LEU A 44 20.19 -7.75 -5.75
CA LEU A 44 19.82 -6.63 -4.89
C LEU A 44 19.50 -7.12 -3.48
N ASP A 45 19.96 -6.40 -2.46
CA ASP A 45 19.60 -6.68 -1.07
C ASP A 45 18.27 -6.02 -0.66
N ALA A 46 17.90 -4.91 -1.31
CA ALA A 46 16.70 -4.14 -0.98
C ALA A 46 16.24 -3.24 -2.13
N PHE A 47 14.97 -2.85 -2.07
CA PHE A 47 14.43 -1.73 -2.85
C PHE A 47 14.48 -0.44 -2.03
N ILE A 48 14.87 0.66 -2.67
CA ILE A 48 14.88 2.00 -2.08
C ILE A 48 13.97 2.89 -2.91
N GLY A 49 13.16 3.72 -2.24
CA GLY A 49 12.35 4.72 -2.91
C GLY A 49 11.66 5.64 -1.93
N LEU A 50 10.99 6.66 -2.47
CA LEU A 50 10.34 7.68 -1.66
C LEU A 50 9.09 7.10 -0.94
N THR A 51 9.09 7.15 0.39
CA THR A 51 8.03 6.54 1.22
C THR A 51 6.65 7.11 0.94
N ARG A 52 6.51 8.43 1.01
CA ARG A 52 5.26 9.17 0.82
C ARG A 52 5.53 10.65 0.55
N GLY A 53 4.66 11.27 -0.24
CA GLY A 53 4.62 12.72 -0.42
C GLY A 53 4.59 13.51 0.89
N PRO A 54 4.93 14.81 0.85
CA PRO A 54 4.87 15.68 2.03
C PRO A 54 3.47 15.71 2.63
N ALA A 55 3.37 16.15 3.89
CA ALA A 55 2.09 16.39 4.53
C ALA A 55 1.26 17.41 3.72
N TRP A 56 -0.05 17.22 3.71
CA TRP A 56 -1.00 18.10 3.02
C TRP A 56 -1.86 18.89 4.01
N ARG A 57 -2.37 20.02 3.55
CA ARG A 57 -3.34 20.83 4.31
C ARG A 57 -4.63 20.03 4.49
N ILE A 58 -5.14 20.01 5.72
CA ILE A 58 -6.41 19.34 6.06
C ILE A 58 -7.56 19.92 5.22
N ASP A 59 -8.34 19.04 4.60
CA ASP A 59 -9.58 19.37 3.91
C ASP A 59 -10.75 18.77 4.71
N TYR A 60 -11.51 19.62 5.40
CA TYR A 60 -12.58 19.17 6.30
C TYR A 60 -13.82 18.63 5.58
N ILE A 61 -13.96 18.92 4.28
CA ILE A 61 -15.13 18.51 3.50
C ILE A 61 -14.82 17.20 2.76
N GLY A 62 -13.71 17.16 2.02
CA GLY A 62 -13.34 16.01 1.19
C GLY A 62 -12.29 15.07 1.79
N GLY A 63 -11.83 15.34 3.01
CA GLY A 63 -10.84 14.55 3.74
C GLY A 63 -9.49 14.46 3.03
N ASP A 64 -8.70 13.47 3.42
CA ASP A 64 -7.37 13.20 2.82
C ASP A 64 -7.44 12.97 1.31
N SER A 65 -8.55 12.41 0.81
CA SER A 65 -8.74 12.14 -0.61
C SER A 65 -8.84 13.42 -1.45
N ALA A 66 -9.47 14.47 -0.93
CA ALA A 66 -9.49 15.78 -1.59
C ALA A 66 -8.21 16.56 -1.34
N ALA A 67 -7.63 16.44 -0.15
CA ALA A 67 -6.41 17.15 0.21
C ALA A 67 -5.18 16.68 -0.59
N ILE A 68 -4.99 15.36 -0.74
CA ILE A 68 -3.86 14.77 -1.47
C ILE A 68 -3.84 15.21 -2.95
N LYS A 69 -5.02 15.40 -3.57
CA LYS A 69 -5.11 15.83 -4.99
C LYS A 69 -4.47 17.19 -5.25
N LYS A 70 -4.29 18.00 -4.20
CA LYS A 70 -3.69 19.34 -4.27
C LYS A 70 -2.17 19.32 -4.03
N THR A 71 -1.57 18.14 -3.91
CA THR A 71 -0.14 17.96 -3.56
C THR A 71 0.55 16.96 -4.46
N ILE A 72 1.89 17.01 -4.51
CA ILE A 72 2.69 15.99 -5.19
C ILE A 72 2.51 14.66 -4.46
N ARG A 73 2.06 13.64 -5.20
CA ARG A 73 1.75 12.32 -4.65
C ARG A 73 2.75 11.29 -5.18
N PHE A 74 3.45 10.66 -4.25
CA PHE A 74 4.17 9.39 -4.43
C PHE A 74 3.95 8.54 -3.17
N GLY A 75 4.14 7.23 -3.28
CA GLY A 75 4.04 6.35 -2.13
C GLY A 75 4.40 4.92 -2.44
N ASN A 76 5.40 4.39 -1.73
CA ASN A 76 5.92 3.04 -1.96
C ASN A 76 5.57 2.05 -0.85
N GLY A 77 5.10 2.52 0.31
CA GLY A 77 4.76 1.64 1.44
C GLY A 77 3.66 0.61 1.12
N GLY A 78 2.78 0.91 0.15
CA GLY A 78 1.73 0.00 -0.29
C GLY A 78 2.25 -1.29 -0.93
N TYR A 79 3.39 -1.25 -1.62
CA TYR A 79 3.96 -2.43 -2.27
C TYR A 79 4.45 -3.45 -1.24
N ALA A 80 5.21 -3.00 -0.24
CA ALA A 80 5.66 -3.88 0.84
C ALA A 80 4.50 -4.43 1.68
N ALA A 81 3.49 -3.60 1.95
CA ALA A 81 2.28 -4.04 2.65
C ALA A 81 1.48 -5.09 1.84
N HIS A 82 1.48 -4.99 0.51
CA HIS A 82 0.82 -5.96 -0.36
C HIS A 82 1.55 -7.31 -0.38
N THR A 83 2.88 -7.30 -0.46
CA THR A 83 3.68 -8.54 -0.53
C THR A 83 3.93 -9.17 0.84
N GLY A 84 3.73 -8.41 1.93
CA GLY A 84 4.08 -8.85 3.28
C GLY A 84 5.58 -8.76 3.59
N MET A 85 6.33 -8.00 2.80
CA MET A 85 7.76 -7.78 3.00
C MET A 85 8.03 -6.69 4.06
N PRO A 86 9.18 -6.75 4.75
CA PRO A 86 9.58 -5.69 5.68
C PRO A 86 9.78 -4.37 4.93
N HIS A 87 9.41 -3.26 5.58
CA HIS A 87 9.62 -1.91 5.06
C HIS A 87 10.00 -0.97 6.20
N ILE A 88 11.03 -0.16 5.95
CA ILE A 88 11.53 0.85 6.88
C ILE A 88 11.60 2.20 6.18
N THR A 89 11.29 3.26 6.91
CA THR A 89 11.45 4.65 6.44
C THR A 89 12.43 5.36 7.34
N ILE A 90 13.43 5.97 6.72
CA ILE A 90 14.44 6.78 7.38
C ILE A 90 14.18 8.23 6.96
N PRO A 91 14.04 9.18 7.90
CA PRO A 91 13.95 10.60 7.56
C PRO A 91 15.15 11.02 6.72
N PHE A 92 14.89 11.46 5.50
CA PHE A 92 15.92 12.00 4.62
C PHE A 92 16.07 13.50 4.93
N LEU A 93 16.98 13.81 5.85
CA LEU A 93 17.36 15.16 6.20
C LEU A 93 18.72 15.44 5.53
N PRO A 94 18.82 16.43 4.61
CA PRO A 94 20.11 16.91 4.13
C PRO A 94 20.89 17.67 5.22
#